data_AF-A0A7W1B2I9-F1
#
_entry.id   AF-A0A7W1B2I9-F1
#
_cell.length_a   1.000
_cell.length_b   1.000
_cell.length_c   1.000
_cell.angle_alpha   90.00
_cell.angle_beta   90.00
_cell.angle_gamma   90.00
#
_symmetry.space_group_name_H-M   'P 1'
#
loop_
_entity.id
_entity.type
_entity.pdbx_description
1 polymer ?
#
loop_
_entity_poly.entity_id
_entity_poly.type
_entity_poly.pdbx_seq_one_letter_code
_entity_poly.pdbx_strand_id
1 'polypeptide(L)'
;LDAAGLAELRLVEAGARRDLGEVDAALLVLSDAGVHNPHVYPWTVRLWYAYGDALGAAGRDDEAMEWFDRVSAEDDDGETDAELRAAALRGGAMPG
;
A
#
# COMPACT_ATOMS: atom_id res chain seq x y z
N LEU A 1 -19.95 -12.63 1.82
CA LEU A 1 -18.51 -12.30 1.81
C LEU A 1 -18.22 -11.68 3.16
N ASP A 2 -17.34 -12.32 3.93
CA ASP A 2 -16.84 -11.77 5.19
C ASP A 2 -15.94 -10.55 4.90
N ALA A 3 -15.70 -9.73 5.91
CA ALA A 3 -14.91 -8.50 5.77
C ALA A 3 -13.52 -8.75 5.15
N ALA A 4 -12.89 -9.87 5.50
CA ALA A 4 -11.62 -10.30 4.91
C ALA A 4 -11.72 -10.57 3.40
N GLY A 5 -12.74 -11.31 2.97
CA GLY A 5 -12.94 -11.63 1.55
C GLY A 5 -13.30 -10.39 0.72
N LEU A 6 -14.00 -9.42 1.31
CA LEU A 6 -14.25 -8.14 0.65
C LEU A 6 -12.94 -7.35 0.48
N ALA A 7 -12.08 -7.33 1.51
CA ALA A 7 -10.78 -6.68 1.43
C ALA A 7 -9.85 -7.33 0.40
N GLU A 8 -9.82 -8.66 0.31
CA GLU A 8 -9.07 -9.38 -0.72
C GLU A 8 -9.55 -9.03 -2.13
N LEU A 9 -10.86 -8.97 -2.36
CA LEU A 9 -11.42 -8.57 -3.65
C LEU A 9 -10.99 -7.14 -4.03
N ARG A 10 -11.00 -6.21 -3.07
CA ARG A 10 -10.57 -4.83 -3.33
C ARG A 10 -9.07 -4.71 -3.55
N LEU A 11 -8.24 -5.51 -2.86
CA LEU A 11 -6.81 -5.59 -3.13
C LEU A 11 -6.54 -6.05 -4.56
N VAL A 12 -7.24 -7.10 -5.02
CA VAL A 12 -7.09 -7.60 -6.40
C VAL A 12 -7.59 -6.57 -7.41
N GLU A 13 -8.73 -5.93 -7.17
CA GLU A 13 -9.26 -4.88 -8.03
C GLU A 13 -8.30 -3.68 -8.14
N ALA A 14 -7.75 -3.23 -7.02
CA ALA A 14 -6.79 -2.12 -6.99
C ALA A 14 -5.51 -2.46 -7.75
N GLY A 15 -4.97 -3.68 -7.56
CA GLY A 15 -3.81 -4.16 -8.31
C GLY A 15 -4.07 -4.15 -9.82
N ALA A 16 -5.20 -4.71 -10.25
CA ALA A 16 -5.58 -4.73 -11.67
C ALA A 16 -5.70 -3.31 -12.27
N ARG A 17 -6.31 -2.37 -11.54
CA ARG A 17 -6.44 -0.96 -11.97
C ARG A 17 -5.08 -0.28 -12.11
N ARG A 18 -4.20 -0.46 -11.12
CA ARG A 18 -2.82 0.04 -11.16
C ARG A 18 -2.07 -0.51 -12.37
N ASP A 19 -2.18 -1.80 -12.65
CA ASP A 19 -1.51 -2.43 -13.80
C ASP A 19 -2.05 -1.92 -15.15
N LEU A 20 -3.31 -1.47 -15.19
CA LEU A 20 -3.89 -0.78 -16.35
C LEU A 20 -3.48 0.71 -16.43
N GLY A 21 -2.71 1.22 -15.47
CA GLY A 21 -2.36 2.64 -15.35
C GLY A 21 -3.47 3.52 -14.75
N GLU A 22 -4.57 2.91 -14.28
CA GLU A 22 -5.68 3.59 -13.62
C GLU A 22 -5.37 3.83 -12.12
N VAL A 23 -4.26 4.51 -11.84
CA VAL A 23 -3.73 4.66 -10.49
C VAL A 23 -4.70 5.37 -9.54
N ASP A 24 -5.37 6.44 -9.99
CA ASP A 24 -6.39 7.14 -9.20
C ASP A 24 -7.57 6.23 -8.80
N ALA A 25 -7.96 5.33 -9.69
CA ALA A 25 -9.03 4.39 -9.42
C ALA A 25 -8.58 3.30 -8.43
N ALA A 26 -7.33 2.85 -8.52
CA ALA A 26 -6.74 1.93 -7.56
C ALA A 26 -6.72 2.53 -6.14
N LEU A 27 -6.31 3.80 -6.02
CA LEU A 27 -6.32 4.54 -4.75
C LEU A 27 -7.73 4.60 -4.14
N LEU A 28 -8.73 4.95 -4.95
CA LEU A 28 -10.12 5.02 -4.49
C LEU A 28 -10.63 3.67 -3.97
N VAL A 29 -10.32 2.58 -4.67
CA VAL A 29 -10.69 1.22 -4.27
C VAL A 29 -10.09 0.84 -2.91
N LEU A 30 -8.82 1.16 -2.70
CA LEU A 30 -8.11 0.89 -1.44
C LEU A 30 -8.61 1.77 -0.29
N SER A 31 -8.92 3.04 -0.57
CA SER A 31 -9.57 3.93 0.41
C SER A 31 -10.92 3.38 0.86
N ASP A 32 -11.76 2.92 -0.07
CA ASP A 32 -13.06 2.31 0.22
C ASP A 32 -12.92 0.96 0.96
N ALA A 33 -11.84 0.23 0.73
CA ALA A 33 -11.52 -1.01 1.45
C ALA A 33 -11.15 -0.78 2.93
N GLY A 34 -11.02 0.47 3.37
CA GLY A 34 -10.77 0.80 4.77
C GLY A 34 -9.29 0.98 5.11
N VAL A 35 -8.46 1.45 4.17
CA VAL A 35 -7.05 1.78 4.44
C VAL A 35 -6.89 2.82 5.57
N HIS A 36 -7.93 3.61 5.87
CA HIS A 36 -7.98 4.60 6.96
C HIS A 36 -8.78 4.14 8.19
N ASN A 37 -9.12 2.84 8.28
CA ASN A 37 -9.88 2.32 9.40
C ASN A 37 -9.02 2.38 10.70
N PRO A 38 -9.57 2.89 11.82
CA PRO A 38 -8.86 2.90 13.10
C PRO A 38 -8.57 1.50 13.67
N HIS A 39 -9.25 0.46 13.18
CA HIS A 39 -9.00 -0.93 13.57
C HIS A 39 -8.02 -1.61 12.61
N VAL A 40 -6.95 -2.18 13.19
CA VAL A 40 -6.00 -3.02 12.45
C VAL A 40 -6.58 -4.43 12.35
N TYR A 41 -6.80 -4.87 11.12
CA TYR A 41 -7.22 -6.22 10.77
C TYR A 41 -6.06 -6.95 10.07
N PRO A 42 -6.11 -8.29 9.94
CA PRO A 42 -5.05 -9.06 9.28
C PRO A 42 -4.73 -8.65 7.82
N TRP A 43 -5.65 -7.97 7.15
CA TRP A 43 -5.47 -7.46 5.78
C TRP A 43 -5.07 -5.98 5.72
N THR A 44 -5.09 -5.26 6.86
CA THR A 44 -4.81 -3.82 6.92
C THR A 44 -3.38 -3.51 6.46
N VAL A 45 -2.40 -4.29 6.90
CA VAL A 45 -0.99 -4.13 6.47
C VAL A 45 -0.85 -4.28 4.94
N ARG A 46 -1.56 -5.25 4.35
CA ARG A 46 -1.58 -5.44 2.89
C ARG A 46 -2.26 -4.27 2.15
N LEU A 47 -3.34 -3.72 2.71
CA LEU A 47 -3.99 -2.53 2.16
C LEU A 47 -3.07 -1.31 2.18
N TRP A 48 -2.36 -1.08 3.30
CA TRP A 48 -1.42 0.02 3.43
C TRP A 48 -0.28 -0.09 2.43
N TYR A 49 0.27 -1.29 2.24
CA TYR A 49 1.32 -1.54 1.25
C TYR A 49 0.83 -1.25 -0.17
N ALA A 50 -0.31 -1.81 -0.57
CA ALA A 50 -0.88 -1.57 -1.90
C ALA A 50 -1.22 -0.09 -2.13
N TYR A 51 -1.62 0.63 -1.08
CA TYR A 51 -1.93 2.05 -1.15
C TYR A 51 -0.66 2.90 -1.30
N GLY A 52 0.40 2.59 -0.54
CA GLY A 52 1.71 3.22 -0.72
C GLY A 52 2.27 2.98 -2.12
N ASP A 53 2.13 1.77 -2.66
CA ASP A 53 2.58 1.45 -4.01
C ASP A 53 1.81 2.23 -5.10
N ALA A 54 0.48 2.32 -4.96
CA ALA A 54 -0.36 3.12 -5.85
C ALA A 54 -0.03 4.62 -5.73
N LEU A 55 0.26 5.14 -4.54
CA LEU A 55 0.67 6.53 -4.35
C LEU A 55 2.00 6.84 -5.04
N GLY A 56 2.99 5.94 -4.93
CA GLY A 56 4.27 6.08 -5.63
C GLY A 56 4.08 6.05 -7.16
N ALA A 57 3.20 5.18 -7.67
CA ALA A 57 2.85 5.16 -9.08
C ALA A 57 2.14 6.45 -9.56
N ALA A 58 1.45 7.16 -8.66
CA ALA A 58 0.85 8.46 -8.92
C ALA A 58 1.85 9.64 -8.80
N GLY A 59 3.11 9.37 -8.44
CA GLY A 59 4.12 10.40 -8.17
C GLY A 59 3.91 11.14 -6.83
N ARG A 60 3.15 10.55 -5.91
CA ARG A 60 2.89 11.07 -4.55
C ARG A 60 3.85 10.41 -3.56
N ASP A 61 5.14 10.57 -3.82
CA ASP A 61 6.21 9.85 -3.12
C ASP A 61 6.22 10.15 -1.62
N ASP A 62 5.97 11.41 -1.23
CA ASP A 62 5.87 11.82 0.18
C ASP A 62 4.84 11.00 0.97
N GLU A 63 3.64 10.87 0.41
CA GLU A 63 2.56 10.12 1.05
C GLU A 63 2.84 8.61 0.99
N ALA A 64 3.35 8.12 -0.14
CA ALA A 64 3.72 6.72 -0.29
C ALA A 64 4.72 6.28 0.80
N MET A 65 5.72 7.12 1.09
CA MET A 65 6.68 6.89 2.18
C MET A 65 5.99 6.76 3.54
N GLU A 66 5.07 7.66 3.89
CA GLU A 66 4.35 7.58 5.17
C GLU A 66 3.56 6.27 5.32
N TRP A 67 2.99 5.76 4.23
CA TRP A 67 2.27 4.49 4.24
C TRP A 67 3.23 3.30 4.36
N PHE A 68 4.37 3.31 3.66
CA PHE A 68 5.37 2.26 3.79
C PHE A 68 6.03 2.25 5.17
N ASP A 69 6.26 3.41 5.79
CA ASP A 69 6.75 3.50 7.18
C ASP A 69 5.74 2.86 8.15
N ARG A 70 4.43 3.05 7.94
CA ARG A 70 3.38 2.38 8.75
C ARG A 70 3.34 0.87 8.53
N VAL A 71 3.51 0.41 7.30
CA VAL A 71 3.60 -1.02 7.00
C VAL A 71 4.81 -1.61 7.73
N SER A 72 5.97 -0.99 7.59
CA SER A 72 7.21 -1.43 8.24
C SER A 72 7.12 -1.40 9.77
N ALA A 73 6.32 -0.49 10.34
CA ALA A 73 6.12 -0.42 11.79
C ALA A 73 5.24 -1.55 12.34
N GLU A 74 4.32 -2.10 11.54
CA GLU A 74 3.49 -3.25 11.92
C GLU A 74 4.06 -4.59 11.44
N ASP A 75 5.01 -4.54 10.51
CA ASP A 75 5.73 -5.70 9.98
C ASP A 75 6.95 -6.02 10.86
N ASP A 76 6.69 -6.42 12.10
CA ASP A 76 7.71 -6.71 13.13
C ASP A 76 8.75 -7.77 12.71
N ASP A 77 8.38 -8.69 11.79
CA ASP A 77 9.25 -9.77 11.29
C ASP A 77 10.08 -9.35 10.06
N GLY A 78 9.83 -8.16 9.49
CA GLY A 78 10.47 -7.70 8.26
C GLY A 78 10.14 -8.56 7.02
N GLU A 79 8.96 -9.17 6.99
CA GLU A 79 8.50 -10.00 5.87
C GLU A 79 8.15 -9.16 4.62
N THR A 80 7.88 -7.86 4.81
CA THR A 80 7.58 -6.92 3.75
C THR A 80 8.80 -6.08 3.38
N ASP A 81 8.96 -5.83 2.08
CA ASP A 81 9.96 -4.90 1.55
C ASP A 81 9.57 -3.42 1.75
N ALA A 82 8.63 -3.10 2.64
CA ALA A 82 8.12 -1.75 2.84
C ALA A 82 9.22 -0.73 3.19
N GLU A 83 10.17 -1.10 4.06
CA GLU A 83 11.32 -0.24 4.39
C GLU A 83 12.16 0.09 3.14
N LEU A 84 12.40 -0.90 2.27
CA LEU A 84 13.14 -0.72 1.02
C LEU A 84 12.36 0.18 0.04
N ARG A 85 11.03 0.03 -0.03
CA ARG A 85 10.17 0.90 -0.85
C ARG A 85 10.20 2.34 -0.36
N ALA A 86 10.09 2.56 0.94
CA ALA A 86 10.21 3.90 1.53
C ALA A 86 11.59 4.52 1.24
N ALA A 87 12.68 3.75 1.40
CA ALA A 87 14.03 4.22 1.11
C ALA A 87 14.24 4.58 -0.37
N ALA A 88 13.66 3.79 -1.30
CA ALA A 88 13.74 4.07 -2.73
C ALA A 88 13.06 5.40 -3.08
N LEU A 89 11.92 5.71 -2.45
CA LEU A 89 11.20 6.98 -2.63
C LEU A 89 11.94 8.19 -2.03
N ARG A 90 12.73 7.99 -0.95
CA ARG A 90 13.57 9.05 -0.35
C ARG A 90 14.75 9.49 -1.23
N GLY A 91 14.93 8.91 -2.42
CA GLY A 91 16.06 9.19 -3.30
C GLY A 91 17.29 8.32 -3.01
N GLY A 92 17.11 7.20 -2.32
CA GLY A 92 18.14 6.18 -2.14
C GLY A 92 18.39 5.41 -3.43
N ALA A 93 19.13 6.01 -4.37
CA ALA A 93 19.97 5.23 -5.26
C ALA A 93 20.85 4.33 -4.39
N MET A 94 20.79 3.02 -4.63
CA MET A 94 21.68 2.02 -4.03
C MET A 94 23.12 2.58 -3.95
N PRO A 95 23.78 2.64 -2.78
CA PRO A 95 25.23 2.68 -2.79
C PRO A 95 25.69 1.36 -3.42
N GLY A 96 26.45 1.46 -4.50
CA GLY A 96 26.86 0.33 -5.34
C GLY A 96 27.76 -0.70 -4.66
#